data_AF-A0A1I7JW38-F1
#
_entry.id   AF-A0A1I7JW38-F1
#
_cell.length_a   1.000
_cell.length_b   1.000
_cell.length_c   1.000
_cell.angle_alpha   90.00
_cell.angle_beta   90.00
_cell.angle_gamma   90.00
#
_symmetry.space_group_name_H-M   'P 1'
#
loop_
_entity.id
_entity.type
_entity.pdbx_description
1 polymer ?
#
loop_
_entity_poly.entity_id
_entity_poly.type
_entity_poly.pdbx_seq_one_letter_code
_entity_poly.pdbx_strand_id
1 'polypeptide(L)'
;MSLKLRGEVVSPAKYLYKIEEGFKDVSLFVADNKQEFLDIALNQEYNIRQVLRATYIYGMYMAASEHPKYLKDEDDYNKVFDVLKFSENDVFTKEIIDIEISILKSRNIPYFYTKLYKNNLYYIDKNGDEQKIENYYLKSLDEVLKEKVNKLSYDKIEHQLRIIRLSFVDEVSESYKSRNRVSYTKDLCEVIEKVIDTIEKYSFGDEKNYMVDLALCNKLYIVLMNYSLYEGGSVLLLLNYYAHFKKNNELKARAYKLLNTIVENYPYAEEEILSAYSGIGSMIYIYYNLYKLWGEEEYKNKFEEVLNILNNGLDKYKYELDYLNGNSSIVFMLSNIYKDCSNPIIEEILLKIVNKLEDMYTDNSVNKTGLAHGYSGVGLAFIAAGHRLKKEKYIELGKRIIEKEDSYYDEKLCNWRDIRTTENKDLVYWCYGVGGITLARYMMLKDIDSNIIKDDLNKGINKLKEIDLSKIENDSMCHGFFGIVDMFNIMNIHDVSELKTMVKARIDKINYNGFEDGFKSDGDIFGGMIGISGMALTILRILCDKYPSILSLGIYRGNDYE
;
A
#
# COMPACT_ATOMS: atom_id res chain seq x y z
N MET A 1 21.55 -18.69 10.35
CA MET A 1 22.07 -18.98 11.70
C MET A 1 21.25 -18.12 12.66
N SER A 2 20.46 -18.72 13.56
CA SER A 2 19.55 -17.96 14.44
C SER A 2 20.28 -17.52 15.72
N LEU A 3 20.06 -16.27 16.17
CA LEU A 3 20.63 -15.76 17.41
C LEU A 3 20.12 -16.59 18.59
N LYS A 4 21.02 -17.12 19.43
CA LYS A 4 20.65 -17.88 20.63
C LYS A 4 21.15 -17.20 21.89
N LEU A 5 20.25 -16.98 22.85
CA LEU A 5 20.59 -16.53 24.20
C LEU A 5 20.26 -17.65 25.18
N ARG A 6 21.26 -18.14 25.93
CA ARG A 6 21.11 -19.29 26.86
C ARG A 6 20.50 -20.55 26.19
N GLY A 7 20.80 -20.77 24.91
CA GLY A 7 20.32 -21.92 24.14
C GLY A 7 18.98 -21.71 23.43
N GLU A 8 18.22 -20.66 23.79
CA GLU A 8 16.94 -20.34 23.16
C GLU A 8 17.11 -19.38 21.99
N VAL A 9 16.35 -19.61 20.91
CA VAL A 9 16.32 -18.71 19.76
C VAL A 9 15.63 -17.41 20.18
N VAL A 10 16.28 -16.27 19.96
CA VAL A 10 15.74 -14.95 20.27
C VAL A 10 15.59 -14.14 18.99
N SER A 11 14.40 -13.58 18.76
CA SER A 11 14.18 -12.66 17.62
C SER A 11 15.00 -11.38 17.82
N PRO A 12 15.70 -10.90 16.79
CA PRO A 12 16.40 -9.62 16.83
C PRO A 12 15.46 -8.42 17.05
N ALA A 13 14.16 -8.54 16.72
CA ALA A 13 13.17 -7.47 16.90
C ALA A 13 13.06 -7.01 18.37
N LYS A 14 13.32 -7.91 19.34
CA LYS A 14 13.38 -7.56 20.78
C LYS A 14 14.49 -6.55 21.12
N TYR A 15 15.49 -6.42 20.25
CA TYR A 15 16.64 -5.53 20.41
C TYR A 15 16.69 -4.46 19.32
N LEU A 16 15.57 -4.17 18.64
CA LEU A 16 15.51 -3.17 17.58
C LEU A 16 16.10 -1.83 18.00
N TYR A 17 15.80 -1.35 19.22
CA TYR A 17 16.36 -0.11 19.75
C TYR A 17 17.90 -0.10 19.83
N LYS A 18 18.54 -1.26 20.10
CA LYS A 18 20.00 -1.41 20.11
C LYS A 18 20.58 -1.47 18.70
N ILE A 19 19.85 -2.06 17.76
CA ILE A 19 20.22 -2.09 16.35
C ILE A 19 20.20 -0.65 15.79
N GLU A 20 19.16 0.12 16.11
CA GLU A 20 19.06 1.54 15.75
C GLU A 20 20.16 2.38 16.39
N GLU A 21 20.41 2.23 17.69
CA GLU A 21 21.47 2.93 18.42
C GLU A 21 22.84 2.67 17.77
N GLY A 22 23.20 1.39 17.55
CA GLY A 22 24.47 1.05 16.91
C GLY A 22 24.59 1.55 15.47
N PHE A 23 23.51 1.47 14.67
CA PHE A 23 23.50 2.02 13.32
C PHE A 23 23.67 3.54 13.31
N LYS A 24 22.95 4.24 14.21
CA LYS A 24 22.98 5.69 14.35
C LYS A 24 24.36 6.17 14.79
N ASP A 25 24.95 5.53 15.81
CA ASP A 25 26.26 5.89 16.35
C ASP A 25 27.35 5.81 15.27
N VAL A 26 27.43 4.68 14.55
CA VAL A 26 28.42 4.49 13.48
C VAL A 26 28.18 5.47 12.34
N SER A 27 26.92 5.68 11.95
CA SER A 27 26.60 6.58 10.84
C SER A 27 26.90 8.04 11.16
N LEU A 28 26.63 8.49 12.39
CA LEU A 28 26.99 9.82 12.86
C LEU A 28 28.50 10.00 12.93
N PHE A 29 29.23 9.01 13.45
CA PHE A 29 30.69 9.03 13.44
C PHE A 29 31.25 9.21 12.01
N VAL A 30 30.72 8.49 11.03
CA VAL A 30 31.14 8.64 9.62
C VAL A 30 30.72 10.00 9.06
N ALA A 31 29.54 10.51 9.42
CA ALA A 31 29.06 11.82 8.97
C ALA A 31 29.92 12.98 9.49
N ASP A 32 30.44 12.86 10.71
CA ASP A 32 31.30 13.86 11.35
C ASP A 32 32.78 13.74 10.92
N ASN A 33 33.23 12.55 10.50
CA ASN A 33 34.63 12.24 10.17
C ASN A 33 34.80 11.74 8.73
N LYS A 34 34.09 12.38 7.77
CA LYS A 34 34.00 11.91 6.37
C LYS A 34 35.36 11.66 5.71
N GLN A 35 36.30 12.62 5.81
CA GLN A 35 37.59 12.52 5.14
C GLN A 35 38.45 11.41 5.75
N GLU A 36 38.55 11.35 7.09
CA GLU A 36 39.31 10.31 7.78
C GLU A 36 38.75 8.91 7.48
N PHE A 37 37.42 8.76 7.45
CA PHE A 37 36.79 7.52 7.04
C PHE A 37 37.15 7.13 5.60
N LEU A 38 37.10 8.08 4.66
CA LEU A 38 37.47 7.83 3.26
C LEU A 38 38.95 7.48 3.12
N ASP A 39 39.84 8.14 3.85
CA ASP A 39 41.27 7.85 3.82
C ASP A 39 41.56 6.42 4.29
N ILE A 40 40.84 5.94 5.31
CA ILE A 40 40.93 4.55 5.79
C ILE A 40 40.33 3.58 4.78
N ALA A 41 39.11 3.86 4.30
CA ALA A 41 38.37 2.95 3.43
C ALA A 41 39.02 2.79 2.04
N LEU A 42 39.76 3.81 1.59
CA LEU A 42 40.38 3.89 0.27
C LEU A 42 41.91 3.73 0.33
N ASN A 43 42.47 3.30 1.47
CA ASN A 43 43.93 3.27 1.68
C ASN A 43 44.71 2.29 0.77
N GLN A 44 44.04 1.34 0.11
CA GLN A 44 44.66 0.37 -0.79
C GLN A 44 43.64 -0.12 -1.83
N GLU A 45 44.13 -0.83 -2.85
CA GLU A 45 43.30 -1.49 -3.84
C GLU A 45 42.69 -2.77 -3.25
N TYR A 46 41.40 -2.99 -3.49
CA TYR A 46 40.69 -4.20 -3.08
C TYR A 46 40.06 -4.88 -4.31
N ASN A 47 39.97 -6.22 -4.28
CA ASN A 47 39.09 -6.98 -5.17
C ASN A 47 37.76 -7.23 -4.45
N ILE A 48 36.69 -6.56 -4.90
CA ILE A 48 35.36 -6.65 -4.28
C ILE A 48 34.51 -7.62 -5.09
N ARG A 49 34.15 -8.76 -4.49
CA ARG A 49 33.26 -9.76 -5.09
C ARG A 49 31.91 -9.15 -5.49
N GLN A 50 31.47 -9.43 -6.70
CA GLN A 50 30.19 -9.04 -7.26
C GLN A 50 29.31 -10.28 -7.40
N VAL A 51 28.19 -10.31 -6.69
CA VAL A 51 27.23 -11.43 -6.77
C VAL A 51 26.11 -11.02 -7.73
N LEU A 52 26.34 -11.25 -9.02
CA LEU A 52 25.37 -10.93 -10.06
C LEU A 52 24.10 -11.79 -9.95
N ARG A 53 24.27 -13.08 -9.73
CA ARG A 53 23.19 -14.04 -9.50
C ARG A 53 23.42 -14.77 -8.19
N ALA A 54 22.33 -15.06 -7.47
CA ALA A 54 22.40 -15.80 -6.22
C ALA A 54 23.04 -17.18 -6.44
N THR A 55 24.06 -17.52 -5.65
CA THR A 55 24.87 -18.73 -5.85
C THR A 55 24.06 -20.03 -5.85
N TYR A 56 22.94 -20.10 -5.12
CA TYR A 56 22.09 -21.29 -5.11
C TYR A 56 21.45 -21.57 -6.48
N ILE A 57 21.18 -20.54 -7.29
CA ILE A 57 20.60 -20.68 -8.63
C ILE A 57 21.60 -21.42 -9.53
N TYR A 58 22.89 -21.05 -9.48
CA TYR A 58 23.95 -21.78 -10.16
C TYR A 58 24.04 -23.24 -9.72
N GLY A 59 23.96 -23.48 -8.41
CA GLY A 59 23.93 -24.84 -7.85
C GLY A 59 22.75 -25.67 -8.39
N MET A 60 21.57 -25.06 -8.55
CA MET A 60 20.39 -25.72 -9.13
C MET A 60 20.62 -26.13 -10.59
N TYR A 61 21.14 -25.24 -11.44
CA TYR A 61 21.43 -25.58 -12.83
C TYR A 61 22.51 -26.66 -12.96
N MET A 62 23.56 -26.57 -12.14
CA MET A 62 24.62 -27.58 -12.12
C MET A 62 24.07 -28.95 -11.71
N ALA A 63 23.29 -29.02 -10.61
CA ALA A 63 22.66 -30.27 -10.18
C ALA A 63 21.66 -30.81 -11.21
N ALA A 64 20.88 -29.94 -11.88
CA ALA A 64 19.97 -30.34 -12.94
C ALA A 64 20.74 -30.94 -14.14
N SER A 65 21.90 -30.38 -14.50
CA SER A 65 22.74 -30.85 -15.60
C SER A 65 23.32 -32.26 -15.38
N GLU A 66 23.37 -32.74 -14.13
CA GLU A 66 23.83 -34.09 -13.77
C GLU A 66 22.74 -35.16 -13.88
N HIS A 67 21.49 -34.79 -14.17
CA HIS A 67 20.41 -35.76 -14.29
C HIS A 67 20.60 -36.65 -15.54
N PRO A 68 20.41 -37.98 -15.45
CA PRO A 68 20.66 -38.91 -16.57
C PRO A 68 19.90 -38.62 -17.87
N LYS A 69 18.81 -37.84 -17.81
CA LYS A 69 18.10 -37.35 -19.00
C LYS A 69 19.00 -36.45 -19.85
N TYR A 70 19.69 -35.51 -19.22
CA TYR A 70 20.46 -34.47 -19.90
C TYR A 70 21.89 -34.91 -20.22
N LEU A 71 22.40 -35.96 -19.56
CA LEU A 71 23.74 -36.53 -19.85
C LEU A 71 23.78 -37.44 -21.09
N LYS A 72 22.63 -37.78 -21.67
CA LYS A 72 22.55 -38.70 -22.82
C LYS A 72 22.82 -38.03 -24.16
N ASP A 73 22.59 -36.73 -24.24
CA ASP A 73 22.58 -35.96 -25.47
C ASP A 73 23.10 -34.54 -25.20
N GLU A 74 23.97 -34.05 -26.08
CA GLU A 74 24.63 -32.74 -25.89
C GLU A 74 23.64 -31.57 -26.04
N ASP A 75 22.63 -31.70 -26.92
CA ASP A 75 21.61 -30.67 -27.07
C ASP A 75 20.73 -30.60 -25.81
N ASP A 76 20.35 -31.76 -25.25
CA ASP A 76 19.62 -31.81 -23.99
C ASP A 76 20.44 -31.28 -22.80
N TYR A 77 21.75 -31.54 -22.74
CA TYR A 77 22.65 -30.92 -21.76
C TYR A 77 22.67 -29.40 -21.91
N ASN A 78 22.80 -28.89 -23.14
CA ASN A 78 22.84 -27.46 -23.43
C ASN A 78 21.53 -26.76 -23.08
N LYS A 79 20.38 -27.42 -23.31
CA LYS A 79 19.04 -26.88 -22.97
C LYS A 79 18.88 -26.54 -21.49
N VAL A 80 19.55 -27.24 -20.58
CA VAL A 80 19.50 -26.92 -19.13
C VAL A 80 19.99 -25.51 -18.87
N PHE A 81 21.07 -25.11 -19.54
CA PHE A 81 21.70 -23.80 -19.37
C PHE A 81 21.07 -22.72 -20.27
N ASP A 82 20.48 -23.09 -21.40
CA ASP A 82 19.77 -22.14 -22.26
C ASP A 82 18.58 -21.46 -21.55
N VAL A 83 18.02 -22.08 -20.51
CA VAL A 83 17.01 -21.44 -19.65
C VAL A 83 17.51 -20.12 -19.05
N LEU A 84 18.83 -19.99 -18.77
CA LEU A 84 19.41 -18.72 -18.28
C LEU A 84 19.30 -17.59 -19.30
N LYS A 85 19.22 -17.91 -20.60
CA LYS A 85 19.01 -16.91 -21.67
C LYS A 85 17.58 -16.39 -21.72
N PHE A 86 16.64 -17.14 -21.15
CA PHE A 86 15.23 -16.78 -21.04
C PHE A 86 14.86 -16.24 -19.65
N SER A 87 15.82 -16.11 -18.73
CA SER A 87 15.56 -15.38 -17.48
C SER A 87 15.51 -13.89 -17.81
N GLU A 88 14.34 -13.42 -18.24
CA GLU A 88 14.00 -12.03 -18.54
C GLU A 88 14.14 -11.15 -17.30
N ASN A 89 15.36 -10.74 -17.01
CA ASN A 89 15.63 -9.57 -16.19
C ASN A 89 16.52 -8.66 -17.03
N ASP A 90 16.04 -7.47 -17.37
CA ASP A 90 16.73 -6.42 -18.16
C ASP A 90 18.11 -5.98 -17.61
N VAL A 91 18.52 -6.54 -16.46
CA VAL A 91 19.75 -6.23 -15.75
C VAL A 91 20.97 -6.98 -16.33
N PHE A 92 20.78 -8.16 -16.95
CA PHE A 92 21.90 -8.96 -17.45
C PHE A 92 22.04 -8.86 -18.97
N THR A 93 23.20 -8.38 -19.43
CA THR A 93 23.52 -8.42 -20.85
C THR A 93 23.70 -9.86 -21.32
N LYS A 94 23.43 -10.11 -22.60
CA LYS A 94 23.69 -11.41 -23.23
C LYS A 94 25.13 -11.91 -23.00
N GLU A 95 26.08 -10.97 -23.00
CA GLU A 95 27.49 -11.26 -22.72
C GLU A 95 27.71 -11.89 -21.33
N ILE A 96 27.06 -11.35 -20.28
CA ILE A 96 27.15 -11.92 -18.93
C ILE A 96 26.58 -13.33 -18.90
N ILE A 97 25.42 -13.55 -19.52
CA ILE A 97 24.76 -14.86 -19.55
C ILE A 97 25.66 -15.88 -20.26
N ASP A 98 26.26 -15.52 -21.39
CA ASP A 98 27.15 -16.41 -22.13
C ASP A 98 28.42 -16.76 -21.32
N ILE A 99 28.96 -15.81 -20.54
CA ILE A 99 30.06 -16.05 -19.59
C ILE A 99 29.62 -17.00 -18.46
N GLU A 100 28.47 -16.73 -17.83
CA GLU A 100 27.91 -17.59 -16.77
C GLU A 100 27.77 -19.04 -17.27
N ILE A 101 27.17 -19.24 -18.44
CA ILE A 101 26.98 -20.56 -19.06
C ILE A 101 28.32 -21.24 -19.34
N SER A 102 29.30 -20.51 -19.89
CA SER A 102 30.63 -21.04 -20.20
C SER A 102 31.33 -21.59 -18.95
N ILE A 103 31.26 -20.86 -17.83
CA ILE A 103 31.86 -21.25 -16.55
C ILE A 103 31.08 -22.41 -15.90
N LEU A 104 29.75 -22.37 -15.94
CA LEU A 104 28.91 -23.46 -15.40
C LEU A 104 29.15 -24.79 -16.12
N LYS A 105 29.32 -24.76 -17.45
CA LYS A 105 29.62 -25.96 -18.23
C LYS A 105 30.96 -26.61 -17.87
N SER A 106 31.91 -25.86 -17.32
CA SER A 106 33.16 -26.40 -16.76
C SER A 106 33.03 -26.87 -15.31
N ARG A 107 31.80 -26.93 -14.78
CA ARG A 107 31.46 -27.31 -13.39
C ARG A 107 32.02 -26.35 -12.34
N ASN A 108 32.17 -25.09 -12.71
CA ASN A 108 32.56 -24.02 -11.81
C ASN A 108 31.39 -23.08 -11.56
N ILE A 109 31.38 -22.45 -10.38
CA ILE A 109 30.43 -21.39 -10.05
C ILE A 109 31.01 -20.07 -10.57
N PRO A 110 30.27 -19.30 -11.40
CA PRO A 110 30.71 -17.99 -11.86
C PRO A 110 31.16 -17.09 -10.70
N TYR A 111 32.39 -16.57 -10.81
CA TYR A 111 32.98 -15.66 -9.84
C TYR A 111 33.31 -14.35 -10.52
N PHE A 112 32.59 -13.30 -10.12
CA PHE A 112 32.79 -11.94 -10.60
C PHE A 112 33.33 -11.05 -9.47
N TYR A 113 34.15 -10.07 -9.82
CA TYR A 113 34.62 -9.02 -8.90
C TYR A 113 34.92 -7.73 -9.65
N THR A 114 35.04 -6.64 -8.91
CA THR A 114 35.57 -5.38 -9.42
C THR A 114 36.72 -4.89 -8.56
N LYS A 115 37.51 -3.96 -9.11
CA LYS A 115 38.62 -3.30 -8.41
C LYS A 115 38.14 -1.93 -7.96
N LEU A 116 38.57 -1.49 -6.78
CA LEU A 116 38.07 -0.29 -6.11
C LEU A 116 38.06 0.94 -7.02
N TYR A 117 39.15 1.14 -7.77
CA TYR A 117 39.38 2.32 -8.63
C TYR A 117 39.10 2.06 -10.12
N LYS A 118 38.39 0.98 -10.45
CA LYS A 118 38.10 0.58 -11.84
C LYS A 118 36.59 0.44 -12.07
N ASN A 119 36.21 0.61 -13.32
CA ASN A 119 34.82 0.49 -13.78
C ASN A 119 34.54 -0.86 -14.46
N ASN A 120 35.48 -1.80 -14.33
CA ASN A 120 35.46 -3.06 -15.04
C ASN A 120 34.86 -4.16 -14.17
N LEU A 121 34.22 -5.13 -14.81
CA LEU A 121 33.82 -6.38 -14.19
C LEU A 121 34.84 -7.46 -14.58
N TYR A 122 35.55 -7.99 -13.59
CA TYR A 122 36.51 -9.07 -13.76
C TYR A 122 35.84 -10.40 -13.46
N TYR A 123 36.27 -11.45 -14.15
CA TYR A 123 35.83 -12.81 -13.90
C TYR A 123 36.95 -13.81 -14.15
N ILE A 124 36.80 -15.00 -13.59
CA ILE A 124 37.67 -16.13 -13.88
C ILE A 124 36.97 -17.00 -14.92
N ASP A 125 37.61 -17.19 -16.08
CA ASP A 125 37.04 -17.97 -17.16
C ASP A 125 37.07 -19.48 -16.88
N LYS A 126 36.56 -20.27 -17.83
CA LYS A 126 36.51 -21.74 -17.72
C LYS A 126 37.88 -22.41 -17.61
N ASN A 127 38.97 -21.74 -18.00
CA ASN A 127 40.34 -22.24 -17.93
C ASN A 127 41.05 -21.80 -16.64
N GLY A 128 40.45 -20.89 -15.87
CA GLY A 128 41.05 -20.33 -14.67
C GLY A 128 41.77 -19.00 -14.90
N ASP A 129 41.65 -18.40 -16.08
CA ASP A 129 42.32 -17.14 -16.42
C ASP A 129 41.47 -15.91 -16.05
N GLU A 130 42.11 -14.83 -15.56
CA GLU A 130 41.44 -13.55 -15.31
C GLU A 130 41.08 -12.89 -16.65
N GLN A 131 39.79 -12.64 -16.84
CA GLN A 131 39.23 -11.89 -17.95
C GLN A 131 38.47 -10.66 -17.41
N LYS A 132 38.11 -9.72 -18.29
CA LYS A 132 37.36 -8.52 -17.91
C LYS A 132 36.37 -8.08 -18.97
N ILE A 133 35.29 -7.47 -18.51
CA ILE A 133 34.38 -6.63 -19.29
C ILE A 133 34.71 -5.17 -18.96
N GLU A 134 35.14 -4.43 -19.97
CA GLU A 134 35.54 -3.02 -19.84
C GLU A 134 34.31 -2.13 -19.65
N ASN A 135 34.44 -1.12 -18.78
CA ASN A 135 33.40 -0.09 -18.56
C ASN A 135 32.01 -0.67 -18.24
N TYR A 136 31.97 -1.79 -17.52
CA TYR A 136 30.72 -2.42 -17.09
C TYR A 136 29.93 -1.52 -16.12
N TYR A 137 30.63 -0.80 -15.24
CA TYR A 137 30.02 0.14 -14.30
C TYR A 137 30.17 1.59 -14.77
N LEU A 138 29.13 2.40 -14.55
CA LEU A 138 29.16 3.84 -14.85
C LEU A 138 30.14 4.62 -13.97
N LYS A 139 30.38 4.14 -12.74
CA LYS A 139 31.30 4.74 -11.76
C LYS A 139 32.11 3.65 -11.07
N SER A 140 33.32 3.96 -10.65
CA SER A 140 34.11 3.07 -9.80
C SER A 140 33.54 3.00 -8.39
N LEU A 141 33.93 1.99 -7.62
CA LEU A 141 33.45 1.86 -6.23
C LEU A 141 33.97 2.99 -5.33
N ASP A 142 35.16 3.54 -5.58
CA ASP A 142 35.66 4.68 -4.81
C ASP A 142 34.84 5.95 -5.06
N GLU A 143 34.43 6.19 -6.31
CA GLU A 143 33.52 7.30 -6.66
C GLU A 143 32.18 7.14 -5.96
N VAL A 144 31.59 5.93 -6.01
CA VAL A 144 30.32 5.62 -5.33
C VAL A 144 30.45 5.80 -3.81
N LEU A 145 31.55 5.36 -3.21
CA LEU A 145 31.79 5.50 -1.77
C LEU A 145 31.94 6.97 -1.37
N LYS A 146 32.76 7.74 -2.10
CA LYS A 146 32.93 9.19 -1.90
C LYS A 146 31.59 9.90 -1.99
N GLU A 147 30.79 9.61 -3.02
CA GLU A 147 29.47 10.22 -3.18
C GLU A 147 28.52 9.87 -2.03
N LYS A 148 28.49 8.61 -1.58
CA LYS A 148 27.64 8.18 -0.47
C LYS A 148 28.05 8.83 0.86
N VAL A 149 29.34 8.83 1.18
CA VAL A 149 29.88 9.42 2.41
C VAL A 149 29.70 10.94 2.41
N ASN A 150 29.99 11.61 1.29
CA ASN A 150 29.82 13.06 1.18
C ASN A 150 28.35 13.48 1.34
N LYS A 151 27.43 12.70 0.77
CA LYS A 151 25.98 12.94 0.90
C LYS A 151 25.38 12.41 2.21
N LEU A 152 26.16 11.77 3.10
CA LEU A 152 25.66 11.30 4.39
C LEU A 152 25.30 12.51 5.26
N SER A 153 24.06 12.53 5.75
CA SER A 153 23.49 13.60 6.56
C SER A 153 22.57 13.00 7.63
N TYR A 154 22.22 13.79 8.64
CA TYR A 154 21.27 13.38 9.66
C TYR A 154 19.93 12.89 9.06
N ASP A 155 19.39 13.60 8.07
CA ASP A 155 18.13 13.21 7.41
C ASP A 155 18.24 11.86 6.70
N LYS A 156 19.37 11.56 6.06
CA LYS A 156 19.60 10.25 5.44
C LYS A 156 19.71 9.14 6.49
N ILE A 157 20.37 9.42 7.60
CA ILE A 157 20.49 8.47 8.72
C ILE A 157 19.10 8.17 9.29
N GLU A 158 18.28 9.19 9.53
CA GLU A 158 16.90 9.04 9.99
C GLU A 158 16.02 8.29 8.98
N HIS A 159 16.21 8.52 7.68
CA HIS A 159 15.53 7.75 6.63
C HIS A 159 15.92 6.26 6.66
N GLN A 160 17.21 5.94 6.83
CA GLN A 160 17.65 4.55 6.97
C GLN A 160 17.15 3.90 8.27
N LEU A 161 17.11 4.65 9.37
CA LEU A 161 16.51 4.18 10.63
C LEU A 161 15.02 3.86 10.46
N ARG A 162 14.27 4.64 9.68
CA ARG A 162 12.89 4.29 9.31
C ARG A 162 12.83 2.98 8.54
N ILE A 163 13.67 2.78 7.52
CA ILE A 163 13.69 1.52 6.73
C ILE A 163 14.04 0.32 7.62
N ILE A 164 14.97 0.49 8.55
CA ILE A 164 15.29 -0.54 9.56
C ILE A 164 14.04 -0.87 10.37
N ARG A 165 13.34 0.13 10.93
CA ARG A 165 12.09 -0.09 11.68
C ARG A 165 11.05 -0.84 10.87
N LEU A 166 10.80 -0.41 9.62
CA LEU A 166 9.86 -1.08 8.70
C LEU A 166 10.21 -2.55 8.47
N SER A 167 11.50 -2.90 8.44
CA SER A 167 11.99 -4.26 8.21
C SER A 167 11.71 -5.22 9.38
N PHE A 168 11.31 -4.70 10.54
CA PHE A 168 11.02 -5.47 11.75
C PHE A 168 9.53 -5.48 12.12
N VAL A 169 8.65 -4.75 11.41
CA VAL A 169 7.24 -4.54 11.80
C VAL A 169 6.48 -5.83 12.08
N ASP A 170 6.66 -6.87 11.25
CA ASP A 170 6.00 -8.18 11.43
C ASP A 170 6.48 -8.97 12.67
N GLU A 171 7.63 -8.62 13.25
CA GLU A 171 8.26 -9.31 14.38
C GLU A 171 8.31 -8.48 15.68
N VAL A 172 7.92 -7.19 15.62
CA VAL A 172 8.04 -6.28 16.75
C VAL A 172 7.07 -6.67 17.88
N SER A 173 7.64 -6.89 19.06
CA SER A 173 6.89 -7.12 20.31
C SER A 173 6.24 -5.84 20.83
N GLU A 174 5.16 -5.97 21.62
CA GLU A 174 4.43 -4.87 22.29
C GLU A 174 5.30 -3.86 23.08
N SER A 175 6.52 -4.22 23.44
CA SER A 175 7.43 -3.39 24.23
C SER A 175 8.27 -2.38 23.43
N TYR A 176 8.24 -2.41 22.09
CA TYR A 176 8.99 -1.45 21.29
C TYR A 176 8.15 -0.19 21.06
N LYS A 177 8.61 0.94 21.58
CA LYS A 177 8.08 2.27 21.28
C LYS A 177 9.21 3.12 20.73
N SER A 178 9.02 3.73 19.56
CA SER A 178 10.04 4.60 18.98
C SER A 178 10.29 5.78 19.93
N ARG A 179 11.55 6.19 20.03
CA ARG A 179 11.93 7.43 20.74
C ARG A 179 11.76 8.67 19.86
N ASN A 180 11.64 8.49 18.54
CA ASN A 180 11.45 9.57 17.57
C ASN A 180 9.96 9.75 17.28
N ARG A 181 9.23 10.30 18.26
CA ARG A 181 7.79 10.59 18.10
C ARG A 181 7.58 11.93 17.43
N VAL A 182 6.66 11.98 16.47
CA VAL A 182 6.17 13.24 15.94
C VAL A 182 5.26 13.88 16.98
N SER A 183 5.60 15.08 17.43
CA SER A 183 4.76 15.86 18.34
C SER A 183 3.86 16.81 17.55
N TYR A 184 2.56 16.68 17.75
CA TYR A 184 1.50 17.44 17.11
C TYR A 184 0.98 18.56 18.03
N THR A 185 0.48 19.64 17.43
CA THR A 185 -0.19 20.71 18.19
C THR A 185 -1.70 20.43 18.28
N LYS A 186 -2.45 21.30 18.97
CA LYS A 186 -3.93 21.25 18.97
C LYS A 186 -4.56 21.99 17.79
N ASP A 187 -3.76 22.70 16.98
CA ASP A 187 -4.24 23.27 15.74
C ASP A 187 -4.29 22.18 14.67
N LEU A 188 -5.49 21.87 14.22
CA LEU A 188 -5.73 20.77 13.30
C LEU A 188 -5.12 20.99 11.91
N CYS A 189 -4.94 22.24 11.46
CA CYS A 189 -4.20 22.52 10.23
C CYS A 189 -2.71 22.22 10.40
N GLU A 190 -2.12 22.63 11.53
CA GLU A 190 -0.72 22.34 11.83
C GLU A 190 -0.47 20.83 12.00
N VAL A 191 -1.45 20.06 12.47
CA VAL A 191 -1.36 18.58 12.48
C VAL A 191 -1.22 18.04 11.05
N ILE A 192 -2.05 18.51 10.12
CA ILE A 192 -1.98 18.09 8.71
C ILE A 192 -0.63 18.49 8.10
N GLU A 193 -0.17 19.72 8.34
CA GLU A 193 1.13 20.21 7.85
C GLU A 193 2.27 19.35 8.38
N LYS A 194 2.27 18.99 9.66
CA LYS A 194 3.28 18.08 10.23
C LYS A 194 3.27 16.69 9.62
N VAL A 195 2.09 16.15 9.27
CA VAL A 195 1.99 14.87 8.56
C VAL A 195 2.60 14.99 7.16
N ILE A 196 2.29 16.07 6.44
CA ILE A 196 2.88 16.35 5.13
C ILE A 196 4.39 16.50 5.27
N ASP A 197 4.90 17.34 6.16
CA ASP A 197 6.33 17.53 6.41
C ASP A 197 7.05 16.22 6.73
N THR A 198 6.40 15.31 7.48
CA THR A 198 6.92 13.98 7.78
C THR A 198 7.06 13.16 6.50
N ILE A 199 6.01 13.09 5.69
CA ILE A 199 6.04 12.46 4.36
C ILE A 199 7.15 13.08 3.50
N GLU A 200 7.31 14.40 3.55
CA GLU A 200 8.31 15.11 2.76
C GLU A 200 9.75 14.86 3.18
N LYS A 201 9.96 14.66 4.49
CA LYS A 201 11.26 14.33 5.08
C LYS A 201 11.76 12.96 4.62
N TYR A 202 10.84 12.01 4.46
CA TYR A 202 11.17 10.63 4.08
C TYR A 202 11.03 10.35 2.57
N SER A 203 10.67 11.36 1.78
CA SER A 203 10.75 11.30 0.32
C SER A 203 12.21 11.44 -0.16
N PHE A 204 12.58 10.75 -1.24
CA PHE A 204 13.92 10.75 -1.83
C PHE A 204 13.89 10.87 -3.36
N GLY A 205 15.07 10.96 -3.97
CA GLY A 205 15.25 11.37 -5.36
C GLY A 205 15.57 12.86 -5.47
N ASP A 206 16.11 13.30 -6.62
CA ASP A 206 16.52 14.68 -6.82
C ASP A 206 15.35 15.66 -6.67
N GLU A 207 14.13 15.21 -6.98
CA GLU A 207 12.88 15.99 -6.85
C GLU A 207 11.97 15.52 -5.70
N LYS A 208 12.46 14.68 -4.78
CA LYS A 208 11.65 14.05 -3.71
C LYS A 208 10.39 13.32 -4.23
N ASN A 209 10.53 12.68 -5.38
CA ASN A 209 9.46 12.02 -6.11
C ASN A 209 9.34 10.51 -5.79
N TYR A 210 10.25 9.94 -5.02
CA TYR A 210 10.18 8.56 -4.55
C TYR A 210 9.89 8.50 -3.06
N MET A 211 9.17 7.47 -2.65
CA MET A 211 8.96 7.16 -1.24
C MET A 211 8.87 5.66 -1.05
N VAL A 212 9.36 5.19 0.10
CA VAL A 212 9.23 3.79 0.52
C VAL A 212 8.15 3.69 1.60
N ASP A 213 7.28 2.71 1.49
CA ASP A 213 6.29 2.38 2.52
C ASP A 213 6.10 0.85 2.63
N LEU A 214 5.20 0.43 3.51
CA LEU A 214 4.79 -0.97 3.61
C LEU A 214 3.54 -1.26 2.78
N ALA A 215 3.60 -2.37 2.06
CA ALA A 215 2.44 -2.97 1.41
C ALA A 215 2.11 -4.34 2.01
N LEU A 216 0.82 -4.65 2.10
CA LEU A 216 0.34 -5.94 2.59
C LEU A 216 -0.05 -6.86 1.42
N CYS A 217 0.78 -7.85 1.11
CA CYS A 217 0.51 -8.89 0.11
C CYS A 217 0.72 -10.29 0.71
N ASN A 218 -0.22 -10.76 1.54
CA ASN A 218 -0.09 -11.93 2.44
C ASN A 218 0.98 -11.82 3.54
N LYS A 219 2.03 -11.01 3.32
CA LYS A 219 3.06 -10.59 4.27
C LYS A 219 3.32 -9.10 4.06
N LEU A 220 4.00 -8.47 5.01
CA LEU A 220 4.46 -7.08 4.86
C LEU A 220 5.71 -7.02 4.00
N TYR A 221 5.68 -6.17 2.98
CA TYR A 221 6.82 -5.89 2.12
C TYR A 221 7.12 -4.39 2.12
N ILE A 222 8.41 -4.07 2.16
CA ILE A 222 8.90 -2.73 1.88
C ILE A 222 8.84 -2.53 0.37
N VAL A 223 8.03 -1.57 -0.07
CA VAL A 223 7.81 -1.27 -1.49
C VAL A 223 8.04 0.22 -1.76
N LEU A 224 8.29 0.55 -3.03
CA LEU A 224 8.05 1.93 -3.46
C LEU A 224 6.55 2.24 -3.29
N MET A 225 6.24 3.48 -2.98
CA MET A 225 4.86 3.91 -2.85
C MET A 225 4.09 3.59 -4.13
N ASN A 226 2.97 2.88 -3.99
CA ASN A 226 2.08 2.54 -5.09
C ASN A 226 0.84 3.45 -5.11
N TYR A 227 -0.03 3.26 -6.10
CA TYR A 227 -1.27 4.01 -6.22
C TYR A 227 -2.47 3.40 -5.46
N SER A 228 -2.29 2.29 -4.72
CA SER A 228 -3.35 1.63 -3.97
C SER A 228 -3.99 2.60 -3.00
N LEU A 229 -5.32 2.80 -3.05
CA LEU A 229 -6.01 3.67 -2.09
C LEU A 229 -5.88 3.18 -0.65
N TYR A 230 -5.69 1.87 -0.46
CA TYR A 230 -5.43 1.31 0.87
C TYR A 230 -4.10 1.85 1.45
N GLU A 231 -3.14 2.12 0.56
CA GLU A 231 -1.77 2.48 0.88
C GLU A 231 -1.45 3.87 0.28
N GLY A 232 -0.57 3.95 -0.72
CA GLY A 232 0.02 5.20 -1.21
C GLY A 232 -0.93 6.12 -1.98
N GLY A 233 -1.98 5.60 -2.60
CA GLY A 233 -2.98 6.40 -3.33
C GLY A 233 -3.68 7.43 -2.44
N SER A 234 -3.85 7.12 -1.16
CA SER A 234 -4.40 8.07 -0.18
C SER A 234 -3.47 9.26 0.12
N VAL A 235 -2.15 9.09 0.02
CA VAL A 235 -1.17 10.17 0.19
C VAL A 235 -1.33 11.15 -0.96
N LEU A 236 -1.49 10.66 -2.19
CA LEU A 236 -1.76 11.50 -3.36
C LEU A 236 -3.04 12.33 -3.18
N LEU A 237 -4.10 11.73 -2.65
CA LEU A 237 -5.34 12.44 -2.34
C LEU A 237 -5.13 13.49 -1.24
N LEU A 238 -4.42 13.14 -0.16
CA LEU A 238 -4.10 14.09 0.92
C LEU A 238 -3.36 15.32 0.40
N LEU A 239 -2.28 15.11 -0.36
CA LEU A 239 -1.46 16.22 -0.89
C LEU A 239 -2.28 17.12 -1.82
N ASN A 240 -3.09 16.54 -2.71
CA ASN A 240 -3.93 17.31 -3.62
C ASN A 240 -5.07 18.04 -2.89
N TYR A 241 -5.78 17.37 -1.99
CA TYR A 241 -6.87 17.98 -1.23
C TYR A 241 -6.36 19.12 -0.34
N TYR A 242 -5.22 18.93 0.32
CA TYR A 242 -4.61 19.97 1.13
C TYR A 242 -4.04 21.13 0.29
N ALA A 243 -3.42 20.83 -0.85
CA ALA A 243 -3.00 21.85 -1.80
C ALA A 243 -4.19 22.70 -2.27
N HIS A 244 -5.32 22.08 -2.58
CA HIS A 244 -6.55 22.80 -2.91
C HIS A 244 -7.07 23.62 -1.73
N PHE A 245 -7.07 23.06 -0.51
CA PHE A 245 -7.56 23.71 0.70
C PHE A 245 -6.77 25.00 1.02
N LYS A 246 -5.45 24.94 0.88
CA LYS A 246 -4.54 26.06 1.13
C LYS A 246 -4.24 26.93 -0.10
N LYS A 247 -4.77 26.58 -1.28
CA LYS A 247 -4.39 27.19 -2.57
C LYS A 247 -2.86 27.17 -2.79
N ASN A 248 -2.22 26.06 -2.44
CA ASN A 248 -0.77 25.87 -2.51
C ASN A 248 -0.36 25.19 -3.82
N ASN A 249 0.10 25.99 -4.79
CA ASN A 249 0.53 25.50 -6.11
C ASN A 249 1.82 24.67 -6.07
N GLU A 250 2.71 24.93 -5.12
CA GLU A 250 3.95 24.15 -4.96
C GLU A 250 3.65 22.72 -4.52
N LEU A 251 2.77 22.58 -3.52
CA LEU A 251 2.30 21.27 -3.06
C LEU A 251 1.54 20.52 -4.15
N LYS A 252 0.74 21.22 -4.96
CA LYS A 252 0.08 20.63 -6.14
C LYS A 252 1.11 20.09 -7.14
N ALA A 253 2.10 20.90 -7.53
CA ALA A 253 3.14 20.49 -8.47
C ALA A 253 3.93 19.28 -7.96
N ARG A 254 4.20 19.23 -6.65
CA ARG A 254 4.81 18.08 -6.00
C ARG A 254 3.94 16.83 -6.07
N ALA A 255 2.65 16.94 -5.72
CA ALA A 255 1.72 15.83 -5.76
C ALA A 255 1.60 15.24 -7.17
N TYR A 256 1.65 16.11 -8.19
CA TYR A 256 1.67 15.71 -9.60
C TYR A 256 2.95 14.95 -9.99
N LYS A 257 4.13 15.42 -9.55
CA LYS A 257 5.41 14.70 -9.78
C LYS A 257 5.40 13.31 -9.14
N LEU A 258 4.94 13.21 -7.89
CA LEU A 258 4.81 11.94 -7.18
C LEU A 258 3.86 10.99 -7.93
N LEU A 259 2.71 11.49 -8.39
CA LEU A 259 1.75 10.71 -9.18
C LEU A 259 2.40 10.13 -10.45
N ASN A 260 3.13 10.94 -11.22
CA ASN A 260 3.79 10.47 -12.43
C ASN A 260 4.86 9.41 -12.14
N THR A 261 5.68 9.62 -11.10
CA THR A 261 6.67 8.62 -10.68
C THR A 261 6.02 7.32 -10.23
N ILE A 262 4.89 7.37 -9.51
CA ILE A 262 4.16 6.16 -9.12
C ILE A 262 3.67 5.40 -10.37
N VAL A 263 3.10 6.09 -11.35
CA VAL A 263 2.62 5.47 -12.59
C VAL A 263 3.75 4.85 -13.42
N GLU A 264 4.93 5.47 -13.44
CA GLU A 264 6.12 4.92 -14.10
C GLU A 264 6.63 3.64 -13.44
N ASN A 265 6.55 3.54 -12.10
CA ASN A 265 7.02 2.36 -11.35
C ASN A 265 5.96 1.25 -11.24
N TYR A 266 4.68 1.60 -11.41
CA TYR A 266 3.56 0.68 -11.35
C TYR A 266 2.65 0.88 -12.58
N PRO A 267 3.00 0.30 -13.73
CA PRO A 267 2.17 0.40 -14.92
C PRO A 267 0.83 -0.31 -14.72
N TYR A 268 -0.28 0.43 -14.79
CA TYR A 268 -1.64 -0.13 -14.63
C TYR A 268 -2.01 -1.20 -15.66
N ALA A 269 -1.28 -1.30 -16.78
CA ALA A 269 -1.47 -2.34 -17.80
C ALA A 269 -1.03 -3.74 -17.33
N GLU A 270 -0.22 -3.80 -16.26
CA GLU A 270 0.30 -5.04 -15.66
C GLU A 270 -0.49 -5.47 -14.41
N GLU A 271 -1.53 -4.70 -14.05
CA GLU A 271 -2.35 -4.96 -12.88
C GLU A 271 -3.31 -6.13 -13.09
N GLU A 272 -3.39 -7.02 -12.10
CA GLU A 272 -4.27 -8.20 -12.12
C GLU A 272 -5.42 -8.09 -11.10
N ILE A 273 -5.34 -7.12 -10.18
CA ILE A 273 -6.34 -6.90 -9.13
C ILE A 273 -7.41 -5.92 -9.62
N LEU A 274 -8.66 -6.39 -9.60
CA LEU A 274 -9.84 -5.61 -9.98
C LEU A 274 -10.60 -5.16 -8.72
N SER A 275 -10.04 -4.15 -8.03
CA SER A 275 -10.59 -3.54 -6.81
C SER A 275 -10.44 -2.01 -6.87
N ALA A 276 -11.32 -1.27 -6.17
CA ALA A 276 -11.13 0.17 -5.97
C ALA A 276 -10.01 0.49 -4.99
N TYR A 277 -9.68 -0.42 -4.06
CA TYR A 277 -8.70 -0.16 -3.00
C TYR A 277 -7.28 -0.61 -3.30
N SER A 278 -7.10 -1.68 -4.08
CA SER A 278 -5.81 -2.36 -4.25
C SER A 278 -5.49 -2.74 -5.70
N GLY A 279 -5.98 -1.97 -6.69
CA GLY A 279 -5.72 -2.24 -8.10
C GLY A 279 -6.11 -1.10 -9.03
N ILE A 280 -6.41 -1.40 -10.30
CA ILE A 280 -6.67 -0.39 -11.34
C ILE A 280 -7.81 0.57 -10.99
N GLY A 281 -8.77 0.13 -10.17
CA GLY A 281 -9.84 0.97 -9.66
C GLY A 281 -9.36 2.13 -8.78
N SER A 282 -8.22 2.00 -8.08
CA SER A 282 -7.61 3.09 -7.32
C SER A 282 -7.19 4.24 -8.24
N MET A 283 -6.58 3.94 -9.39
CA MET A 283 -6.20 4.98 -10.37
C MET A 283 -7.41 5.65 -11.02
N ILE A 284 -8.45 4.87 -11.34
CA ILE A 284 -9.73 5.42 -11.84
C ILE A 284 -10.29 6.42 -10.82
N TYR A 285 -10.35 6.02 -9.55
CA TYR A 285 -10.85 6.86 -8.48
C TYR A 285 -10.00 8.12 -8.26
N ILE A 286 -8.67 7.98 -8.23
CA ILE A 286 -7.74 9.10 -8.06
C ILE A 286 -7.89 10.10 -9.20
N TYR A 287 -7.71 9.67 -10.46
CA TYR A 287 -7.78 10.58 -11.60
C TYR A 287 -9.14 11.27 -11.73
N TYR A 288 -10.22 10.53 -11.48
CA TYR A 288 -11.55 11.12 -11.54
C TYR A 288 -11.75 12.20 -10.47
N ASN A 289 -11.32 11.94 -9.23
CA ASN A 289 -11.40 12.95 -8.17
C ASN A 289 -10.47 14.13 -8.40
N LEU A 290 -9.26 13.92 -8.96
CA LEU A 290 -8.35 15.01 -9.33
C LEU A 290 -8.91 15.86 -10.47
N TYR A 291 -9.56 15.23 -11.46
CA TYR A 291 -10.28 15.95 -12.50
C TYR A 291 -11.40 16.82 -11.91
N LYS A 292 -12.25 16.27 -11.05
CA LYS A 292 -13.32 17.04 -10.41
C LYS A 292 -12.78 18.14 -9.48
N LEU A 293 -11.63 17.92 -8.83
CA LEU A 293 -11.00 18.86 -7.92
C LEU A 293 -10.38 20.06 -8.67
N TRP A 294 -9.62 19.80 -9.72
CA TRP A 294 -8.82 20.81 -10.40
C TRP A 294 -9.47 21.34 -11.68
N GLY A 295 -10.40 20.60 -12.30
CA GLY A 295 -11.02 20.96 -13.58
C GLY A 295 -10.06 20.91 -14.77
N GLU A 296 -8.95 20.18 -14.66
CA GLU A 296 -7.88 20.14 -15.68
C GLU A 296 -8.05 18.94 -16.62
N GLU A 297 -8.00 19.21 -17.93
CA GLU A 297 -8.23 18.20 -18.98
C GLU A 297 -7.23 17.05 -18.93
N GLU A 298 -6.02 17.28 -18.41
CA GLU A 298 -5.01 16.24 -18.25
C GLU A 298 -5.49 15.08 -17.37
N TYR A 299 -6.07 15.37 -16.20
CA TYR A 299 -6.58 14.32 -15.31
C TYR A 299 -7.78 13.60 -15.91
N LYS A 300 -8.61 14.30 -16.69
CA LYS A 300 -9.73 13.70 -17.43
C LYS A 300 -9.23 12.73 -18.50
N ASN A 301 -8.25 13.15 -19.30
CA ASN A 301 -7.64 12.30 -20.34
C ASN A 301 -7.04 11.04 -19.72
N LYS A 302 -6.35 11.17 -18.58
CA LYS A 302 -5.80 10.03 -17.85
C LYS A 302 -6.87 9.11 -17.26
N PHE A 303 -7.95 9.67 -16.71
CA PHE A 303 -9.10 8.88 -16.29
C PHE A 303 -9.70 8.07 -17.45
N GLU A 304 -9.91 8.69 -18.61
CA GLU A 304 -10.44 8.02 -19.81
C GLU A 304 -9.47 6.96 -20.35
N GLU A 305 -8.15 7.22 -20.31
CA GLU A 305 -7.11 6.25 -20.68
C GLU A 305 -7.21 4.99 -19.82
N VAL A 306 -7.21 5.14 -18.49
CA VAL A 306 -7.28 4.00 -17.55
C VAL A 306 -8.61 3.24 -17.70
N LEU A 307 -9.73 3.95 -17.91
CA LEU A 307 -11.02 3.29 -18.18
C LEU A 307 -11.00 2.44 -19.46
N ASN A 308 -10.37 2.94 -20.53
CA ASN A 308 -10.26 2.20 -21.79
C ASN A 308 -9.38 0.95 -21.62
N ILE A 309 -8.29 1.05 -20.87
CA ILE A 309 -7.43 -0.10 -20.54
C ILE A 309 -8.21 -1.15 -19.77
N LEU A 310 -8.98 -0.73 -18.76
CA LEU A 310 -9.85 -1.63 -18.01
C LEU A 310 -10.88 -2.30 -18.93
N ASN A 311 -11.59 -1.55 -19.79
CA ASN A 311 -12.62 -2.12 -20.67
C ASN A 311 -12.04 -3.15 -21.65
N ASN A 312 -10.87 -2.85 -22.24
CA ASN A 312 -10.21 -3.72 -23.21
C ASN A 312 -9.53 -4.94 -22.57
N GLY A 313 -9.10 -4.83 -21.32
CA GLY A 313 -8.39 -5.86 -20.57
C GLY A 313 -9.25 -6.66 -19.58
N LEU A 314 -10.56 -6.42 -19.53
CA LEU A 314 -11.42 -6.86 -18.43
C LEU A 314 -11.43 -8.38 -18.18
N ASP A 315 -11.15 -9.19 -19.21
CA ASP A 315 -11.11 -10.65 -19.12
C ASP A 315 -9.81 -11.21 -18.53
N LYS A 316 -8.76 -10.38 -18.37
CA LYS A 316 -7.50 -10.78 -17.74
C LYS A 316 -7.58 -10.77 -16.21
N TYR A 317 -8.52 -10.01 -15.65
CA TYR A 317 -8.62 -9.81 -14.21
C TYR A 317 -9.27 -10.99 -13.51
N LYS A 318 -8.83 -11.22 -12.27
CA LYS A 318 -9.47 -12.18 -11.36
C LYS A 318 -10.78 -11.60 -10.82
N TYR A 319 -11.81 -12.45 -10.77
CA TYR A 319 -13.10 -12.09 -10.17
C TYR A 319 -13.23 -12.67 -8.77
N GLU A 320 -13.65 -11.84 -7.82
CA GLU A 320 -13.94 -12.16 -6.42
C GLU A 320 -15.04 -11.24 -5.91
N LEU A 321 -15.99 -11.79 -5.14
CA LEU A 321 -17.10 -11.03 -4.52
C LEU A 321 -16.63 -10.10 -3.40
N ASP A 322 -15.37 -10.17 -2.96
CA ASP A 322 -14.84 -9.37 -1.85
C ASP A 322 -14.90 -7.85 -2.15
N TYR A 323 -14.99 -7.02 -1.11
CA TYR A 323 -15.04 -5.56 -1.29
C TYR A 323 -13.65 -4.95 -1.30
N LEU A 324 -12.77 -5.29 -0.35
CA LEU A 324 -11.45 -4.70 -0.24
C LEU A 324 -10.50 -5.21 -1.34
N ASN A 325 -10.43 -6.51 -1.54
CA ASN A 325 -9.53 -7.14 -2.51
C ASN A 325 -10.25 -7.66 -3.76
N GLY A 326 -11.58 -7.62 -3.78
CA GLY A 326 -12.40 -8.10 -4.89
C GLY A 326 -13.14 -6.99 -5.63
N ASN A 327 -14.07 -7.40 -6.48
CA ASN A 327 -14.70 -6.51 -7.46
C ASN A 327 -15.88 -5.72 -6.89
N SER A 328 -16.37 -6.01 -5.68
CA SER A 328 -17.53 -5.29 -5.14
C SER A 328 -17.24 -3.81 -4.90
N SER A 329 -16.02 -3.44 -4.50
CA SER A 329 -15.67 -2.02 -4.35
C SER A 329 -15.56 -1.30 -5.68
N ILE A 330 -15.02 -1.93 -6.74
CA ILE A 330 -14.92 -1.29 -8.05
C ILE A 330 -16.32 -1.10 -8.66
N VAL A 331 -17.22 -2.07 -8.49
CA VAL A 331 -18.63 -1.93 -8.92
C VAL A 331 -19.30 -0.76 -8.20
N PHE A 332 -19.13 -0.65 -6.89
CA PHE A 332 -19.71 0.46 -6.13
C PHE A 332 -19.11 1.82 -6.53
N MET A 333 -17.79 1.90 -6.64
CA MET A 333 -17.07 3.10 -7.03
C MET A 333 -17.45 3.57 -8.44
N LEU A 334 -17.46 2.67 -9.43
CA LEU A 334 -17.91 2.98 -10.79
C LEU A 334 -19.38 3.36 -10.84
N SER A 335 -20.24 2.78 -9.98
CA SER A 335 -21.65 3.19 -9.86
C SER A 335 -21.81 4.61 -9.34
N ASN A 336 -20.92 5.05 -8.46
CA ASN A 336 -20.87 6.45 -8.01
C ASN A 336 -20.38 7.37 -9.14
N ILE A 337 -19.34 6.99 -9.88
CA ILE A 337 -18.80 7.80 -10.99
C ILE A 337 -19.81 7.92 -12.12
N TYR A 338 -20.44 6.81 -12.50
CA TYR A 338 -21.47 6.78 -13.53
C TYR A 338 -22.65 7.68 -13.20
N LYS A 339 -23.04 7.77 -11.92
CA LYS A 339 -24.09 8.71 -11.48
C LYS A 339 -23.74 10.17 -11.82
N ASP A 340 -22.48 10.54 -11.74
CA ASP A 340 -22.03 11.92 -11.96
C ASP A 340 -21.80 12.22 -13.46
N CYS A 341 -21.18 11.31 -14.21
CA CYS A 341 -20.78 11.60 -15.60
C CYS A 341 -21.59 10.88 -16.69
N SER A 342 -22.40 9.87 -16.35
CA SER A 342 -23.16 9.05 -17.31
C SER A 342 -22.31 8.47 -18.46
N ASN A 343 -21.04 8.16 -18.19
CA ASN A 343 -20.11 7.67 -19.21
C ASN A 343 -20.49 6.23 -19.66
N PRO A 344 -20.70 5.99 -20.97
CA PRO A 344 -21.19 4.69 -21.47
C PRO A 344 -20.17 3.55 -21.31
N ILE A 345 -18.87 3.83 -21.28
CA ILE A 345 -17.83 2.81 -21.03
C ILE A 345 -17.98 2.27 -19.60
N ILE A 346 -18.30 3.14 -18.65
CA ILE A 346 -18.52 2.72 -17.26
C ILE A 346 -19.76 1.82 -17.16
N GLU A 347 -20.85 2.16 -17.87
CA GLU A 347 -22.05 1.32 -17.92
C GLU A 347 -21.73 -0.08 -18.45
N GLU A 348 -20.95 -0.17 -19.53
CA GLU A 348 -20.51 -1.43 -20.13
C GLU A 348 -19.67 -2.26 -19.15
N ILE A 349 -18.66 -1.65 -18.52
CA ILE A 349 -17.82 -2.31 -17.51
C ILE A 349 -18.67 -2.79 -16.33
N LEU A 350 -19.53 -1.93 -15.79
CA LEU A 350 -20.43 -2.26 -14.67
C LEU A 350 -21.28 -3.49 -15.01
N LEU A 351 -21.91 -3.50 -16.19
CA LEU A 351 -22.76 -4.60 -16.62
C LEU A 351 -21.97 -5.92 -16.74
N LYS A 352 -20.75 -5.88 -17.31
CA LYS A 352 -19.90 -7.08 -17.41
C LYS A 352 -19.51 -7.62 -16.04
N ILE A 353 -19.04 -6.74 -15.14
CA ILE A 353 -18.57 -7.17 -13.81
C ILE A 353 -19.74 -7.69 -12.98
N VAL A 354 -20.85 -6.96 -12.89
CA VAL A 354 -21.98 -7.35 -12.03
C VAL A 354 -22.64 -8.66 -12.49
N ASN A 355 -22.67 -8.95 -13.81
CA ASN A 355 -23.13 -10.25 -14.32
C ASN A 355 -22.21 -11.38 -13.86
N LYS A 356 -20.88 -11.23 -13.99
CA LYS A 356 -19.93 -12.24 -13.51
C LYS A 356 -20.04 -12.45 -11.99
N LEU A 357 -20.24 -11.38 -11.21
CA LEU A 357 -20.47 -11.50 -9.77
C LEU A 357 -21.79 -12.21 -9.44
N GLU A 358 -22.87 -11.95 -10.19
CA GLU A 358 -24.14 -12.66 -10.05
C GLU A 358 -23.97 -14.17 -10.33
N ASP A 359 -23.28 -14.54 -11.41
CA ASP A 359 -23.02 -15.94 -11.77
C ASP A 359 -22.19 -16.68 -10.71
N MET A 360 -21.28 -15.98 -10.04
CA MET A 360 -20.46 -16.53 -8.96
C MET A 360 -21.21 -16.62 -7.62
N TYR A 361 -22.27 -15.85 -7.44
CA TYR A 361 -22.96 -15.75 -6.17
C TYR A 361 -23.74 -17.03 -5.86
N THR A 362 -23.48 -17.58 -4.68
CA THR A 362 -24.30 -18.59 -4.00
C THR A 362 -24.52 -18.18 -2.55
N ASP A 363 -25.52 -18.72 -1.85
CA ASP A 363 -25.78 -18.36 -0.44
C ASP A 363 -24.61 -18.65 0.53
N ASN A 364 -23.62 -19.45 0.09
CA ASN A 364 -22.40 -19.74 0.83
C ASN A 364 -21.14 -19.07 0.26
N SER A 365 -21.26 -18.33 -0.85
CA SER A 365 -20.14 -17.65 -1.51
C SER A 365 -19.54 -16.53 -0.67
N VAL A 366 -20.36 -15.92 0.19
CA VAL A 366 -19.95 -14.95 1.21
C VAL A 366 -20.10 -15.60 2.57
N ASN A 367 -19.04 -15.53 3.38
CA ASN A 367 -18.96 -16.21 4.67
C ASN A 367 -18.38 -15.33 5.79
N LYS A 368 -18.46 -14.01 5.64
CA LYS A 368 -18.03 -13.02 6.64
C LYS A 368 -19.09 -11.93 6.77
N THR A 369 -19.21 -11.36 7.95
CA THR A 369 -19.96 -10.12 8.20
C THR A 369 -19.02 -8.92 8.07
N GLY A 370 -19.54 -7.76 7.68
CA GLY A 370 -18.75 -6.53 7.55
C GLY A 370 -18.60 -6.03 6.12
N LEU A 371 -18.12 -4.79 6.00
CA LEU A 371 -18.02 -4.09 4.72
C LEU A 371 -16.82 -4.56 3.90
N ALA A 372 -15.63 -4.66 4.49
CA ALA A 372 -14.41 -4.93 3.72
C ALA A 372 -14.39 -6.32 3.06
N HIS A 373 -14.93 -7.34 3.73
CA HIS A 373 -14.79 -8.72 3.27
C HIS A 373 -16.09 -9.54 3.36
N GLY A 374 -17.21 -8.90 3.66
CA GLY A 374 -18.45 -9.57 4.05
C GLY A 374 -19.68 -9.12 3.26
N TYR A 375 -20.83 -9.60 3.72
CA TYR A 375 -22.13 -9.42 3.06
C TYR A 375 -22.45 -7.94 2.79
N SER A 376 -22.16 -7.03 3.73
CA SER A 376 -22.40 -5.60 3.54
C SER A 376 -21.74 -5.03 2.28
N GLY A 377 -20.48 -5.38 2.00
CA GLY A 377 -19.77 -4.88 0.83
C GLY A 377 -20.32 -5.44 -0.49
N VAL A 378 -20.66 -6.73 -0.49
CA VAL A 378 -21.24 -7.40 -1.67
C VAL A 378 -22.64 -6.87 -1.96
N GLY A 379 -23.50 -6.79 -0.94
CA GLY A 379 -24.86 -6.28 -1.06
C GLY A 379 -24.88 -4.82 -1.52
N LEU A 380 -23.95 -4.00 -1.02
CA LEU A 380 -23.80 -2.61 -1.42
C LEU A 380 -23.53 -2.49 -2.92
N ALA A 381 -22.61 -3.30 -3.44
CA ALA A 381 -22.25 -3.31 -4.85
C ALA A 381 -23.44 -3.67 -5.75
N PHE A 382 -24.18 -4.73 -5.40
CA PHE A 382 -25.36 -5.14 -6.16
C PHE A 382 -26.50 -4.12 -6.12
N ILE A 383 -26.78 -3.52 -4.97
CA ILE A 383 -27.81 -2.48 -4.84
C ILE A 383 -27.43 -1.25 -5.69
N ALA A 384 -26.19 -0.77 -5.55
CA ALA A 384 -25.73 0.39 -6.31
C ALA A 384 -25.77 0.14 -7.81
N ALA A 385 -25.22 -0.98 -8.29
CA ALA A 385 -25.25 -1.35 -9.70
C ALA A 385 -26.68 -1.54 -10.21
N GLY A 386 -27.53 -2.24 -9.45
CA GLY A 386 -28.93 -2.47 -9.78
C GLY A 386 -29.71 -1.18 -9.95
N HIS A 387 -29.52 -0.23 -9.05
CA HIS A 387 -30.15 1.09 -9.16
C HIS A 387 -29.64 1.86 -10.39
N ARG A 388 -28.31 1.94 -10.60
CA ARG A 388 -27.74 2.72 -11.71
C ARG A 388 -28.07 2.14 -13.08
N LEU A 389 -28.02 0.81 -13.22
CA LEU A 389 -28.33 0.08 -14.45
C LEU A 389 -29.83 -0.16 -14.64
N LYS A 390 -30.67 0.26 -13.70
CA LYS A 390 -32.12 0.02 -13.67
C LYS A 390 -32.47 -1.48 -13.82
N LYS A 391 -31.77 -2.33 -13.07
CA LYS A 391 -31.92 -3.78 -13.06
C LYS A 391 -32.36 -4.25 -11.68
N GLU A 392 -33.68 -4.38 -11.50
CA GLU A 392 -34.29 -4.76 -10.21
C GLU A 392 -33.74 -6.09 -9.65
N LYS A 393 -33.39 -7.05 -10.52
CA LYS A 393 -32.81 -8.33 -10.11
C LYS A 393 -31.58 -8.19 -9.22
N TYR A 394 -30.71 -7.21 -9.47
CA TYR A 394 -29.51 -6.99 -8.65
C TYR A 394 -29.87 -6.31 -7.32
N ILE A 395 -30.87 -5.42 -7.31
CA ILE A 395 -31.37 -4.80 -6.08
C ILE A 395 -31.91 -5.89 -5.15
N GLU A 396 -32.74 -6.78 -5.67
CA GLU A 396 -33.32 -7.89 -4.90
C GLU A 396 -32.26 -8.89 -4.41
N LEU A 397 -31.25 -9.21 -5.25
CA LEU A 397 -30.11 -10.01 -4.82
C LEU A 397 -29.34 -9.33 -3.67
N GLY A 398 -29.08 -8.03 -3.79
CA GLY A 398 -28.42 -7.25 -2.75
C GLY A 398 -29.22 -7.22 -1.45
N LYS A 399 -30.55 -7.03 -1.49
CA LYS A 399 -31.41 -7.11 -0.30
C LYS A 399 -31.33 -8.49 0.38
N ARG A 400 -31.37 -9.58 -0.40
CA ARG A 400 -31.25 -10.94 0.15
C ARG A 400 -29.90 -11.20 0.83
N ILE A 401 -28.81 -10.66 0.27
CA ILE A 401 -27.47 -10.71 0.86
C ILE A 401 -27.47 -10.00 2.23
N ILE A 402 -28.16 -8.87 2.33
CA ILE A 402 -28.27 -8.08 3.56
C ILE A 402 -29.09 -8.83 4.62
N GLU A 403 -30.26 -9.36 4.25
CA GLU A 403 -31.08 -10.20 5.15
C GLU A 403 -30.29 -11.40 5.70
N LYS A 404 -29.40 -11.98 4.89
CA LYS A 404 -28.50 -13.03 5.34
C LYS A 404 -27.50 -12.53 6.39
N GLU A 405 -26.94 -11.34 6.20
CA GLU A 405 -26.07 -10.71 7.21
C GLU A 405 -26.82 -10.45 8.52
N ASP A 406 -28.06 -9.97 8.43
CA ASP A 406 -28.88 -9.59 9.58
C ASP A 406 -29.31 -10.79 10.43
N SER A 407 -29.30 -12.00 9.86
CA SER A 407 -29.43 -13.26 10.62
C SER A 407 -28.30 -13.47 11.65
N TYR A 408 -27.21 -12.71 11.54
CA TYR A 408 -26.11 -12.70 12.50
C TYR A 408 -26.16 -11.53 13.48
N TYR A 409 -27.20 -10.70 13.47
CA TYR A 409 -27.40 -9.66 14.47
C TYR A 409 -27.60 -10.28 15.87
N ASP A 410 -26.87 -9.77 16.85
CA ASP A 410 -26.95 -10.18 18.25
C ASP A 410 -27.52 -9.02 19.09
N GLU A 411 -28.76 -9.20 19.55
CA GLU A 411 -29.48 -8.21 20.37
C GLU A 411 -28.76 -7.88 21.69
N LYS A 412 -27.91 -8.78 22.22
CA LYS A 412 -27.14 -8.48 23.44
C LYS A 412 -25.92 -7.61 23.16
N LEU A 413 -25.28 -7.80 22.00
CA LEU A 413 -24.17 -6.97 21.58
C LEU A 413 -24.64 -5.65 20.96
N CYS A 414 -25.90 -5.58 20.53
CA CYS A 414 -26.41 -4.57 19.62
C CYS A 414 -25.51 -4.43 18.37
N ASN A 415 -25.00 -5.57 17.87
CA ASN A 415 -24.00 -5.64 16.80
C ASN A 415 -24.16 -6.95 16.01
N TRP A 416 -23.61 -6.99 14.80
CA TRP A 416 -23.53 -8.20 13.98
C TRP A 416 -22.31 -9.02 14.40
N ARG A 417 -22.52 -10.31 14.66
CA ARG A 417 -21.45 -11.22 15.10
C ARG A 417 -20.36 -11.35 14.04
N ASP A 418 -19.11 -11.39 14.49
CA ASP A 418 -17.98 -11.74 13.64
C ASP A 418 -17.91 -13.26 13.44
N ILE A 419 -18.35 -13.74 12.28
CA ILE A 419 -18.42 -15.17 11.97
C ILE A 419 -17.09 -15.79 11.54
N ARG A 420 -15.99 -15.01 11.56
CA ARG A 420 -14.63 -15.54 11.32
C ARG A 420 -14.07 -16.27 12.55
N THR A 421 -14.57 -15.93 13.73
CA THR A 421 -14.08 -16.46 15.01
C THR A 421 -15.22 -17.08 15.80
N THR A 422 -14.90 -18.05 16.65
CA THR A 422 -15.86 -18.60 17.62
C THR A 422 -16.12 -17.65 18.78
N GLU A 423 -15.18 -16.73 19.04
CA GLU A 423 -15.35 -15.64 19.99
C GLU A 423 -16.21 -14.53 19.39
N ASN A 424 -17.21 -14.07 20.15
CA ASN A 424 -18.09 -13.00 19.74
C ASN A 424 -17.44 -11.64 20.04
N LYS A 425 -16.50 -11.22 19.18
CA LYS A 425 -15.79 -9.95 19.33
C LYS A 425 -16.71 -8.79 18.94
N ASP A 426 -16.90 -7.84 19.86
CA ASP A 426 -17.69 -6.62 19.62
C ASP A 426 -16.87 -5.59 18.81
N LEU A 427 -16.65 -5.89 17.53
CA LEU A 427 -15.89 -5.04 16.62
C LEU A 427 -16.73 -3.85 16.13
N VAL A 428 -16.12 -2.67 16.00
CA VAL A 428 -16.81 -1.42 15.64
C VAL A 428 -16.18 -0.69 14.46
N TYR A 429 -15.41 -1.42 13.66
CA TYR A 429 -14.49 -0.86 12.67
C TYR A 429 -15.11 -0.77 11.28
N TRP A 430 -14.42 -0.07 10.36
CA TRP A 430 -14.82 0.00 8.96
C TRP A 430 -14.71 -1.38 8.29
N CYS A 431 -13.65 -2.13 8.55
CA CYS A 431 -13.46 -3.43 7.91
C CYS A 431 -14.44 -4.50 8.41
N TYR A 432 -14.66 -4.57 9.73
CA TYR A 432 -15.47 -5.58 10.41
C TYR A 432 -16.29 -4.98 11.55
N GLY A 433 -17.53 -5.44 11.67
CA GLY A 433 -18.45 -5.07 12.75
C GLY A 433 -19.35 -3.87 12.42
N VAL A 434 -19.98 -3.31 13.46
CA VAL A 434 -21.10 -2.35 13.31
C VAL A 434 -20.73 -1.14 12.45
N GLY A 435 -19.49 -0.65 12.51
CA GLY A 435 -19.06 0.56 11.80
C GLY A 435 -19.25 0.46 10.29
N GLY A 436 -18.53 -0.46 9.65
CA GLY A 436 -18.61 -0.70 8.21
C GLY A 436 -20.01 -1.13 7.76
N ILE A 437 -20.71 -1.95 8.56
CA ILE A 437 -22.08 -2.39 8.25
C ILE A 437 -23.03 -1.19 8.21
N THR A 438 -23.00 -0.35 9.24
CA THR A 438 -23.82 0.87 9.32
C THR A 438 -23.51 1.81 8.17
N LEU A 439 -22.22 2.01 7.85
CA LEU A 439 -21.81 2.81 6.71
C LEU A 439 -22.38 2.26 5.39
N ALA A 440 -22.34 0.94 5.19
CA ALA A 440 -22.92 0.30 4.01
C ALA A 440 -24.43 0.55 3.90
N ARG A 441 -25.19 0.37 4.99
CA ARG A 441 -26.64 0.65 5.03
C ARG A 441 -26.93 2.12 4.72
N TYR A 442 -26.17 3.05 5.30
CA TYR A 442 -26.28 4.48 5.01
C TYR A 442 -26.07 4.79 3.52
N MET A 443 -25.10 4.14 2.88
CA MET A 443 -24.86 4.31 1.44
C MET A 443 -25.95 3.69 0.57
N MET A 444 -26.48 2.52 0.94
CA MET A 444 -27.59 1.86 0.22
C MET A 444 -28.85 2.72 0.20
N LEU A 445 -29.17 3.41 1.30
CA LEU A 445 -30.37 4.25 1.39
C LEU A 445 -30.31 5.51 0.50
N LYS A 446 -29.15 5.82 -0.09
CA LYS A 446 -29.05 6.85 -1.14
C LYS A 446 -29.59 6.36 -2.50
N ASP A 447 -29.75 5.05 -2.66
CA ASP A 447 -30.15 4.41 -3.90
C ASP A 447 -31.52 3.73 -3.79
N ILE A 448 -31.90 3.21 -2.63
CA ILE A 448 -33.17 2.51 -2.46
C ILE A 448 -33.90 2.93 -1.18
N ASP A 449 -35.22 2.78 -1.19
CA ASP A 449 -36.04 2.87 0.01
C ASP A 449 -36.33 1.45 0.54
N SER A 450 -35.85 1.13 1.75
CA SER A 450 -36.03 -0.18 2.39
C SER A 450 -36.14 -0.03 3.90
N ASN A 451 -37.24 -0.52 4.48
CA ASN A 451 -37.46 -0.48 5.92
C ASN A 451 -36.45 -1.34 6.69
N ILE A 452 -36.06 -2.51 6.14
CA ILE A 452 -35.06 -3.39 6.76
C ILE A 452 -33.73 -2.64 6.91
N ILE A 453 -33.27 -1.99 5.83
CA ILE A 453 -32.00 -1.25 5.83
C ILE A 453 -32.08 0.01 6.71
N LYS A 454 -33.24 0.67 6.79
CA LYS A 454 -33.46 1.80 7.72
C LYS A 454 -33.38 1.34 9.18
N ASP A 455 -33.98 0.21 9.50
CA ASP A 455 -33.95 -0.35 10.86
C ASP A 455 -32.53 -0.75 11.25
N ASP A 456 -31.77 -1.39 10.35
CA ASP A 456 -30.35 -1.70 10.55
C ASP A 456 -29.50 -0.44 10.75
N LEU A 457 -29.72 0.59 9.92
CA LEU A 457 -29.02 1.86 10.06
C LEU A 457 -29.27 2.47 11.45
N ASN A 458 -30.51 2.46 11.92
CA ASN A 458 -30.86 2.97 13.25
C ASN A 458 -30.19 2.18 14.38
N LYS A 459 -30.23 0.83 14.30
CA LYS A 459 -29.53 -0.05 15.25
C LYS A 459 -28.04 0.27 15.30
N GLY A 460 -27.42 0.39 14.13
CA GLY A 460 -26.01 0.68 13.96
C GLY A 460 -25.61 2.05 14.51
N ILE A 461 -26.34 3.12 14.16
CA ILE A 461 -26.11 4.47 14.68
C ILE A 461 -26.24 4.51 16.21
N ASN A 462 -27.24 3.83 16.78
CA ASN A 462 -27.41 3.79 18.24
C ASN A 462 -26.20 3.14 18.92
N LYS A 463 -25.74 1.98 18.43
CA LYS A 463 -24.52 1.33 18.93
C LYS A 463 -23.30 2.24 18.80
N LEU A 464 -23.13 2.89 17.64
CA LEU A 464 -22.00 3.78 17.37
C LEU A 464 -21.92 4.98 18.34
N LYS A 465 -23.08 5.55 18.72
CA LYS A 465 -23.16 6.65 19.71
C LYS A 465 -22.75 6.24 21.12
N GLU A 466 -22.86 4.95 21.45
CA GLU A 466 -22.53 4.40 22.77
C GLU A 466 -21.07 3.92 22.88
N ILE A 467 -20.27 4.03 21.80
CA ILE A 467 -18.89 3.56 21.82
C ILE A 467 -18.03 4.43 22.74
N ASP A 468 -17.32 3.75 23.64
CA ASP A 468 -16.25 4.36 24.42
C ASP A 468 -14.96 4.46 23.59
N LEU A 469 -14.77 5.60 22.93
CA LEU A 469 -13.60 5.89 22.09
C LEU A 469 -12.27 5.84 22.87
N SER A 470 -12.27 5.91 24.21
CA SER A 470 -11.04 5.85 25.00
C SER A 470 -10.40 4.44 24.98
N LYS A 471 -11.22 3.40 24.78
CA LYS A 471 -10.80 2.00 24.69
C LYS A 471 -10.27 1.60 23.31
N ILE A 472 -10.42 2.46 22.31
CA ILE A 472 -9.86 2.22 20.98
C ILE A 472 -8.37 2.55 21.01
N GLU A 473 -7.54 1.51 20.93
CA GLU A 473 -6.07 1.63 20.96
C GLU A 473 -5.52 2.10 19.61
N ASN A 474 -5.95 1.47 18.51
CA ASN A 474 -5.49 1.76 17.16
C ASN A 474 -6.00 3.12 16.64
N ASP A 475 -5.19 3.82 15.85
CA ASP A 475 -5.50 5.13 15.28
C ASP A 475 -5.91 5.06 13.80
N SER A 476 -5.65 3.98 13.08
CA SER A 476 -5.87 3.85 11.63
C SER A 476 -7.32 4.10 11.15
N MET A 477 -7.49 4.31 9.84
CA MET A 477 -8.83 4.44 9.23
C MET A 477 -9.54 3.09 9.04
N CYS A 478 -8.81 2.00 8.80
CA CYS A 478 -9.40 0.68 8.56
C CYS A 478 -10.06 0.11 9.82
N HIS A 479 -9.38 0.22 10.96
CA HIS A 479 -9.80 -0.39 12.22
C HIS A 479 -9.30 0.37 13.46
N GLY A 480 -9.37 1.70 13.40
CA GLY A 480 -8.96 2.57 14.50
C GLY A 480 -9.84 3.79 14.65
N PHE A 481 -9.37 4.69 15.51
CA PHE A 481 -10.10 5.89 15.92
C PHE A 481 -10.45 6.80 14.75
N PHE A 482 -9.50 7.09 13.85
CA PHE A 482 -9.77 8.01 12.74
C PHE A 482 -10.79 7.43 11.76
N GLY A 483 -10.85 6.10 11.60
CA GLY A 483 -11.90 5.44 10.84
C GLY A 483 -13.30 5.65 11.41
N ILE A 484 -13.43 5.47 12.73
CA ILE A 484 -14.71 5.66 13.44
C ILE A 484 -15.17 7.13 13.33
N VAL A 485 -14.26 8.08 13.58
CA VAL A 485 -14.55 9.51 13.50
C VAL A 485 -14.93 9.92 12.07
N ASP A 486 -14.24 9.39 11.06
CA ASP A 486 -14.57 9.69 9.66
C ASP A 486 -15.95 9.13 9.27
N MET A 487 -16.33 7.95 9.77
CA MET A 487 -17.69 7.41 9.64
C MET A 487 -18.73 8.27 10.36
N PHE A 488 -18.44 8.78 11.56
CA PHE A 488 -19.32 9.72 12.25
C PHE A 488 -19.56 10.98 11.43
N ASN A 489 -18.51 11.50 10.80
CA ASN A 489 -18.58 12.64 9.90
C ASN A 489 -19.41 12.34 8.64
N ILE A 490 -19.23 11.16 8.01
CA ILE A 490 -20.01 10.76 6.82
C ILE A 490 -21.50 10.64 7.14
N MET A 491 -21.84 10.07 8.29
CA MET A 491 -23.22 9.78 8.68
C MET A 491 -23.86 10.88 9.53
N ASN A 492 -23.16 12.00 9.77
CA ASN A 492 -23.60 13.11 10.62
C ASN A 492 -24.08 12.66 12.01
N ILE A 493 -23.35 11.72 12.65
CA ILE A 493 -23.70 11.19 13.98
C ILE A 493 -23.44 12.24 15.07
N HIS A 494 -22.39 13.04 14.88
CA HIS A 494 -21.92 14.09 15.77
C HIS A 494 -21.72 15.39 15.00
N ASP A 495 -21.81 16.52 15.67
CA ASP A 495 -21.52 17.80 15.04
C ASP A 495 -20.00 18.01 14.86
N VAL A 496 -19.64 18.96 13.99
CA VAL A 496 -18.24 19.27 13.67
C VAL A 496 -17.43 19.70 14.90
N SER A 497 -18.05 20.35 15.89
CA SER A 497 -17.37 20.81 17.10
C SER A 497 -17.04 19.66 18.06
N GLU A 498 -17.94 18.68 18.17
CA GLU A 498 -17.74 17.43 18.90
C GLU A 498 -16.60 16.61 18.26
N LEU A 499 -16.65 16.43 16.94
CA LEU A 499 -15.60 15.72 16.19
C LEU A 499 -14.23 16.36 16.37
N LYS A 500 -14.14 17.71 16.28
CA LYS A 500 -12.89 18.45 16.55
C LYS A 500 -12.39 18.22 17.97
N THR A 501 -13.29 18.13 18.96
CA THR A 501 -12.94 17.90 20.36
C THR A 501 -12.40 16.48 20.55
N MET A 502 -13.06 15.47 19.97
CA MET A 502 -12.60 14.07 19.98
C MET A 502 -11.20 13.95 19.37
N VAL A 503 -10.98 14.53 18.20
CA VAL A 503 -9.68 14.52 17.51
C VAL A 503 -8.61 15.19 18.37
N LYS A 504 -8.86 16.38 18.93
CA LYS A 504 -7.86 17.08 19.77
C LYS A 504 -7.49 16.25 21.01
N ALA A 505 -8.46 15.60 21.65
CA ALA A 505 -8.19 14.70 22.77
C ALA A 505 -7.37 13.48 22.33
N ARG A 506 -7.63 12.94 21.13
CA ARG A 506 -6.82 11.85 20.57
C ARG A 506 -5.39 12.30 20.25
N ILE A 507 -5.20 13.50 19.73
CA ILE A 507 -3.87 14.07 19.47
C ILE A 507 -3.04 14.18 20.76
N ASP A 508 -3.65 14.54 21.90
CA ASP A 508 -2.96 14.52 23.20
C ASP A 508 -2.48 13.10 23.57
N LYS A 509 -3.31 12.07 23.31
CA LYS A 509 -2.93 10.66 23.52
C LYS A 509 -1.79 10.24 22.58
N ILE A 510 -1.86 10.62 21.30
CA ILE A 510 -0.81 10.32 20.29
C ILE A 510 0.52 10.97 20.69
N ASN A 511 0.49 12.23 21.12
CA ASN A 511 1.68 12.93 21.62
C ASN A 511 2.34 12.19 22.80
N TYR A 512 1.53 11.56 23.67
CA TYR A 512 2.03 10.83 24.83
C TYR A 512 2.46 9.38 24.52
N ASN A 513 1.78 8.69 23.60
CA ASN A 513 1.97 7.26 23.38
C ASN A 513 2.69 6.89 22.08
N GLY A 514 2.71 7.78 21.08
CA GLY A 514 2.98 7.42 19.69
C GLY A 514 1.69 7.27 18.88
N PHE A 515 1.81 7.22 17.55
CA PHE A 515 0.68 6.91 16.67
C PHE A 515 0.54 5.39 16.55
N GLU A 516 -0.59 4.84 16.99
CA GLU A 516 -0.82 3.39 16.97
C GLU A 516 -1.41 2.99 15.60
N ASP A 517 -0.55 2.87 14.59
CA ASP A 517 -0.95 2.45 13.23
C ASP A 517 -1.46 0.99 13.17
N GLY A 518 -1.93 0.57 11.99
CA GLY A 518 -2.46 -0.77 11.74
C GLY A 518 -1.51 -1.94 12.06
N PHE A 519 -0.21 -1.68 12.21
CA PHE A 519 0.82 -2.71 12.42
C PHE A 519 1.80 -2.38 13.57
N LYS A 520 1.44 -1.45 14.48
CA LYS A 520 2.26 -1.01 15.64
C LYS A 520 3.66 -0.48 15.24
N SER A 521 3.77 0.23 14.12
CA SER A 521 5.02 0.83 13.61
C SER A 521 5.31 2.25 14.12
N ASP A 522 4.56 2.76 15.09
CA ASP A 522 4.70 4.10 15.69
C ASP A 522 4.66 5.25 14.66
N GLY A 523 3.77 5.13 13.66
CA GLY A 523 3.55 6.18 12.66
C GLY A 523 4.56 6.21 11.51
N ASP A 524 5.40 5.18 11.38
CA ASP A 524 6.30 5.05 10.23
C ASP A 524 5.58 4.65 8.93
N ILE A 525 4.34 4.17 9.01
CA ILE A 525 3.50 3.87 7.84
C ILE A 525 2.75 5.12 7.39
N PHE A 526 2.86 5.44 6.10
CA PHE A 526 2.27 6.66 5.54
C PHE A 526 0.93 6.43 4.86
N GLY A 527 0.66 5.23 4.35
CA GLY A 527 -0.61 4.88 3.69
C GLY A 527 -1.86 5.22 4.50
N GLY A 528 -3.00 5.36 3.82
CA GLY A 528 -4.18 6.02 4.39
C GLY A 528 -5.04 5.11 5.26
N MET A 529 -5.24 3.86 4.83
CA MET A 529 -6.11 2.95 5.60
C MET A 529 -5.45 2.48 6.90
N ILE A 530 -4.11 2.51 6.96
CA ILE A 530 -3.32 1.94 8.06
C ILE A 530 -2.41 2.95 8.77
N GLY A 531 -2.07 4.08 8.14
CA GLY A 531 -1.03 5.01 8.61
C GLY A 531 -1.48 6.47 8.74
N ILE A 532 -0.49 7.37 8.84
CA ILE A 532 -0.70 8.77 9.26
C ILE A 532 -1.46 9.64 8.26
N SER A 533 -1.47 9.29 6.97
CA SER A 533 -2.25 10.05 5.97
C SER A 533 -3.75 9.93 6.21
N GLY A 534 -4.21 8.81 6.78
CA GLY A 534 -5.61 8.62 7.12
C GLY A 534 -6.11 9.54 8.23
N MET A 535 -5.26 9.78 9.22
CA MET A 535 -5.47 10.82 10.24
C MET A 535 -5.63 12.19 9.57
N ALA A 536 -4.68 12.59 8.74
CA ALA A 536 -4.70 13.90 8.10
C ALA A 536 -5.90 14.09 7.16
N LEU A 537 -6.28 13.05 6.40
CA LEU A 537 -7.50 13.05 5.58
C LEU A 537 -8.77 13.23 6.43
N THR A 538 -8.88 12.48 7.53
CA THR A 538 -10.03 12.60 8.46
C THR A 538 -10.12 14.02 9.03
N ILE A 539 -9.00 14.57 9.49
CA ILE A 539 -8.93 15.94 10.02
C ILE A 539 -9.33 16.95 8.94
N LEU A 540 -8.80 16.83 7.72
CA LEU A 540 -9.12 17.71 6.62
C LEU A 540 -10.62 17.70 6.30
N ARG A 541 -11.26 16.52 6.34
CA ARG A 541 -12.70 16.37 6.11
C ARG A 541 -13.57 16.97 7.22
N ILE A 542 -13.10 16.98 8.46
CA ILE A 542 -13.77 17.68 9.58
C ILE A 542 -13.64 19.20 9.43
N LEU A 543 -12.52 19.68 8.85
CA LEU A 543 -12.32 21.09 8.56
C LEU A 543 -13.09 21.56 7.31
N CYS A 544 -13.25 20.67 6.33
CA CYS A 544 -13.96 20.95 5.08
C CYS A 544 -14.60 19.67 4.52
N ASP A 545 -15.94 19.63 4.52
CA ASP A 545 -16.75 18.47 4.13
C ASP A 545 -16.80 18.20 2.61
N LYS A 546 -16.25 19.09 1.78
CA LYS A 546 -16.19 18.96 0.31
C LYS A 546 -15.32 17.80 -0.15
N TYR A 547 -14.34 17.41 0.65
CA TYR A 547 -13.41 16.33 0.28
C TYR A 547 -14.07 14.97 0.54
N PRO A 548 -14.08 14.08 -0.46
CA PRO A 548 -14.69 12.77 -0.30
C PRO A 548 -13.88 11.91 0.65
N SER A 549 -14.57 11.01 1.36
CA SER A 549 -13.91 9.95 2.11
C SER A 549 -13.56 8.79 1.19
N ILE A 550 -12.37 8.23 1.40
CA ILE A 550 -12.00 6.93 0.84
C ILE A 550 -12.86 5.81 1.43
N LEU A 551 -13.33 5.90 2.68
CA LEU A 551 -14.16 4.86 3.34
C LEU A 551 -15.51 4.64 2.65
N SER A 552 -16.07 5.72 2.09
CA SER A 552 -17.34 5.70 1.37
C SER A 552 -17.18 5.73 -0.15
N LEU A 553 -15.95 5.69 -0.67
CA LEU A 553 -15.62 5.86 -2.10
C LEU A 553 -16.44 6.99 -2.75
N GLY A 554 -16.48 8.14 -2.05
CA GLY A 554 -17.22 9.31 -2.49
C GLY A 554 -16.54 10.04 -3.64
N ILE A 555 -17.23 10.93 -4.32
CA ILE A 555 -16.66 11.77 -5.38
C ILE A 555 -16.59 13.21 -4.89
N TYR A 556 -15.51 13.91 -5.23
CA TYR A 556 -15.40 15.34 -5.01
C TYR A 556 -16.53 16.06 -5.75
N ARG A 557 -17.37 16.75 -4.99
CA ARG A 557 -18.39 17.64 -5.52
C ARG A 557 -17.88 19.05 -5.31
N GLY A 558 -17.57 19.75 -6.40
CA GLY A 558 -17.46 21.20 -6.36
C GLY A 558 -18.76 21.80 -5.80
N ASN A 559 -18.73 23.06 -5.36
CA ASN A 559 -19.96 23.73 -4.93
C ASN A 559 -20.95 23.83 -6.10
N ASP A 560 -21.77 22.81 -6.31
CA ASP A 560 -23.08 22.91 -6.97
C ASP A 560 -24.13 23.20 -5.89
N TYR A 561 -23.90 24.29 -5.16
CA TYR A 561 -24.89 25.01 -4.38
C TYR A 561 -24.65 26.50 -4.62
N GLU A 562 -25.14 26.98 -5.76
CA GLU A 562 -25.74 28.32 -5.84
C GLU A 562 -27.26 28.18 -5.81
#